data_AF-A0A2W1TI89-F1
#
_entry.id   AF-A0A2W1TI89-F1
#
_cell.length_a   1.000
_cell.length_b   1.000
_cell.length_c   1.000
_cell.angle_alpha   90.00
_cell.angle_beta   90.00
_cell.angle_gamma   90.00
#
_symmetry.space_group_name_H-M   'P 1'
#
loop_
_entity.id
_entity.type
_entity.pdbx_description
1 polymer ?
#
loop_
_entity_poly.entity_id
_entity_poly.type
_entity_poly.pdbx_seq_one_letter_code
_entity_poly.pdbx_strand_id
1 'polypeptide(L)'
;MPLTSHATLRDRLLTYLAGVGGSSKRAQALDALETLYAGQWTEEDRSPQNTRQFETKWRNRVSFERQRLVERGLLQARSDGIWALTDGFDLSRVDLPRLAARNAEIQRREEMWVAAKAAGAPGDVLSRELGSLHLRSGGRGIYVDVPMTKSAIAPAGIAVSFLDLGEVYANERNPHGVSYRLPRTTREGRDQAEIAATVRAYELAMPVFAILPAARPASRSVRRAVVESVDLIRGSALITFLDDDPLPPEPKTNEDNEFELVVDDVETRWQRRKARPNQARFAFAVLQRYGARCAVCDLDAEPVIEAAHIRAKALQGSDDARNGLPLCSNHHRMYDAGWFAFEPLTTKVVFGATRDSGQLQVVRSDLTHLPLQPSTEALGDAWRRWSAMSYGNILRSEDPSPPAPPIPQPCPPARLDPCPTPPPSRSATSPSATPPATPPSPTSPSRSPAARPSPSSARTAPASRRR
;
A
#
# COMPACT_ATOMS: atom_id res chain seq x y z
N MET A 1 30.01 -6.76 4.02
CA MET A 1 29.01 -6.53 2.95
C MET A 1 28.78 -7.85 2.24
N PRO A 2 27.53 -8.19 1.89
CA PRO A 2 27.26 -9.42 1.15
C PRO A 2 27.82 -9.35 -0.27
N LEU A 3 28.18 -10.51 -0.81
CA LEU A 3 28.47 -10.77 -2.23
C LEU A 3 27.63 -9.93 -3.21
N THR A 4 28.25 -9.36 -4.25
CA THR A 4 27.55 -8.56 -5.28
C THR A 4 26.39 -9.36 -5.90
N SER A 5 25.21 -8.77 -6.05
CA SER A 5 24.04 -9.50 -6.57
C SER A 5 24.22 -9.99 -8.01
N HIS A 6 23.57 -11.09 -8.38
CA HIS A 6 23.58 -11.61 -9.75
C HIS A 6 23.03 -10.59 -10.77
N ALA A 7 22.02 -9.82 -10.40
CA ALA A 7 21.46 -8.77 -11.24
C ALA A 7 22.50 -7.67 -11.54
N THR A 8 23.22 -7.21 -10.50
CA THR A 8 24.28 -6.21 -10.67
C THR A 8 25.40 -6.72 -11.57
N LEU A 9 25.84 -7.98 -11.40
CA LEU A 9 26.87 -8.59 -12.26
C LEU A 9 26.44 -8.66 -13.73
N ARG A 10 25.18 -9.04 -13.97
CA ARG A 10 24.57 -9.07 -15.29
C ARG A 10 24.57 -7.70 -15.95
N ASP A 11 24.13 -6.68 -15.22
CA ASP A 11 24.03 -5.31 -15.74
C ASP A 11 25.41 -4.73 -16.06
N ARG A 12 26.40 -4.97 -15.18
CA ARG A 12 27.80 -4.59 -15.41
C ARG A 12 28.36 -5.23 -16.68
N LEU A 13 28.11 -6.54 -16.86
CA LEU A 13 28.56 -7.27 -18.05
C LEU A 13 27.92 -6.75 -19.34
N LEU A 14 26.59 -6.55 -19.35
CA LEU A 14 25.88 -6.02 -20.51
C LEU A 14 26.32 -4.60 -20.86
N THR A 15 26.51 -3.74 -19.84
CA THR A 15 27.00 -2.37 -20.01
C THR A 15 28.39 -2.35 -20.65
N TYR A 16 29.30 -3.18 -20.16
CA TYR A 16 30.64 -3.29 -20.73
C TYR A 16 30.60 -3.78 -22.18
N LEU A 17 29.89 -4.88 -22.46
CA LEU A 17 29.82 -5.45 -23.81
C LEU A 17 29.22 -4.46 -24.80
N ALA A 18 28.18 -3.72 -24.40
CA ALA A 18 27.61 -2.66 -25.21
C ALA A 18 28.63 -1.55 -25.52
N GLY A 19 29.42 -1.13 -24.53
CA GLY A 19 30.43 -0.08 -24.68
C GLY A 19 31.59 -0.42 -25.60
N VAL A 20 31.88 -1.71 -25.81
CA VAL A 20 33.00 -2.18 -26.66
C VAL A 20 32.55 -2.69 -28.03
N GLY A 21 31.32 -2.35 -28.46
CA GLY A 21 30.81 -2.72 -29.79
C GLY A 21 30.14 -4.11 -29.83
N GLY A 22 29.65 -4.58 -28.69
CA GLY A 22 28.79 -5.76 -28.58
C GLY A 22 29.51 -7.09 -28.39
N SER A 23 30.84 -7.14 -28.43
CA SER A 23 31.59 -8.37 -28.16
C SER A 23 32.95 -8.15 -27.52
N SER A 24 33.40 -9.09 -26.69
CA SER A 24 34.72 -9.06 -26.06
C SER A 24 35.18 -10.47 -25.67
N LYS A 25 36.50 -10.71 -25.59
CA LYS A 25 37.04 -11.97 -25.05
C LYS A 25 36.78 -12.03 -23.54
N ARG A 26 36.47 -13.22 -23.00
CA ARG A 26 36.22 -13.43 -21.57
C ARG A 26 37.26 -12.76 -20.66
N ALA A 27 38.55 -12.97 -20.93
CA ALA A 27 39.63 -12.41 -20.10
C ALA A 27 39.58 -10.87 -20.08
N GLN A 28 39.44 -10.26 -21.26
CA GLN A 28 39.33 -8.81 -21.42
C GLN A 28 38.07 -8.26 -20.74
N ALA A 29 36.95 -8.97 -20.85
CA ALA A 29 35.71 -8.58 -20.19
C ALA A 29 35.86 -8.59 -18.66
N LEU A 30 36.43 -9.66 -18.09
CA LEU A 30 36.65 -9.73 -16.66
C LEU A 30 37.66 -8.68 -16.17
N ASP A 31 38.77 -8.47 -16.88
CA ASP A 31 39.77 -7.47 -16.46
C ASP A 31 39.23 -6.04 -16.58
N ALA A 32 38.41 -5.77 -17.59
CA ALA A 32 37.71 -4.50 -17.73
C ALA A 32 36.69 -4.31 -16.59
N LEU A 33 35.93 -5.33 -16.21
CA LEU A 33 35.00 -5.26 -15.08
C LEU A 33 35.73 -5.04 -13.74
N GLU A 34 36.87 -5.70 -13.52
CA GLU A 34 37.71 -5.46 -12.33
C GLU A 34 38.11 -3.98 -12.27
N THR A 35 38.55 -3.41 -13.40
CA THR A 35 39.02 -2.03 -13.50
C THR A 35 37.87 -1.02 -13.36
N LEU A 36 36.79 -1.18 -14.13
CA LEU A 36 35.64 -0.28 -14.16
C LEU A 36 34.92 -0.19 -12.81
N TYR A 37 34.90 -1.30 -12.07
CA TYR A 37 34.18 -1.42 -10.80
C TYR A 37 35.12 -1.64 -9.60
N ALA A 38 36.40 -1.26 -9.71
CA ALA A 38 37.43 -1.50 -8.69
C ALA A 38 37.04 -1.03 -7.27
N GLY A 39 36.29 0.07 -7.16
CA GLY A 39 35.79 0.61 -5.90
C GLY A 39 34.46 0.00 -5.40
N GLN A 40 33.84 -0.88 -6.18
CA GLN A 40 32.50 -1.43 -5.91
C GLN A 40 32.50 -2.95 -5.69
N TRP A 41 33.69 -3.57 -5.63
CA TRP A 41 33.83 -4.98 -5.27
C TRP A 41 33.89 -5.13 -3.76
N THR A 42 33.08 -6.02 -3.21
CA THR A 42 33.12 -6.33 -1.78
C THR A 42 34.34 -7.20 -1.44
N GLU A 43 34.71 -7.26 -0.16
CA GLU A 43 35.76 -8.17 0.31
C GLU A 43 35.43 -9.64 -0.01
N GLU A 44 34.15 -10.01 0.08
CA GLU A 44 33.69 -11.34 -0.24
C GLU A 44 33.75 -11.64 -1.75
N ASP A 45 33.50 -10.65 -2.61
CA ASP A 45 33.64 -10.79 -4.07
C ASP A 45 35.08 -11.16 -4.46
N ARG A 46 36.06 -10.56 -3.76
CA ARG A 46 37.50 -10.80 -3.96
C ARG A 46 38.00 -12.08 -3.30
N SER A 47 37.21 -12.71 -2.43
CA SER A 47 37.61 -13.96 -1.79
C SER A 47 37.74 -15.11 -2.81
N PRO A 48 38.60 -16.11 -2.53
CA PRO A 48 38.77 -17.27 -3.39
C PRO A 48 37.47 -18.08 -3.47
N GLN A 49 37.19 -18.68 -4.64
CA GLN A 49 36.11 -19.64 -4.77
C GLN A 49 36.46 -20.95 -4.06
N ASN A 50 35.53 -21.49 -3.26
CA ASN A 50 35.73 -22.72 -2.47
C ASN A 50 36.21 -23.91 -3.31
N THR A 51 35.74 -24.02 -4.55
CA THR A 51 36.08 -25.12 -5.48
C THR A 51 37.23 -24.80 -6.43
N ARG A 52 37.65 -23.53 -6.55
CA ARG A 52 38.72 -23.06 -7.43
C ARG A 52 39.44 -21.89 -6.78
N GLN A 53 40.44 -22.18 -5.96
CA GLN A 53 41.14 -21.18 -5.13
C GLN A 53 41.88 -20.09 -5.92
N PHE A 54 42.11 -20.29 -7.22
CA PHE A 54 42.75 -19.32 -8.13
C PHE A 54 41.76 -18.38 -8.84
N GLU A 55 40.44 -18.57 -8.67
CA GLU A 55 39.41 -17.72 -9.26
C GLU A 55 38.63 -17.02 -8.14
N THR A 56 38.46 -15.70 -8.25
CA THR A 56 37.65 -14.93 -7.29
C THR A 56 36.17 -15.30 -7.43
N LYS A 57 35.42 -15.24 -6.32
CA LYS A 57 33.98 -15.53 -6.32
C LYS A 57 33.23 -14.72 -7.38
N TRP A 58 33.57 -13.44 -7.56
CA TRP A 58 32.90 -12.59 -8.54
C TRP A 58 33.17 -13.01 -9.99
N ARG A 59 34.41 -13.38 -10.36
CA ARG A 59 34.77 -13.82 -11.74
C ARG A 59 34.01 -15.08 -12.13
N ASN A 60 33.91 -16.02 -11.20
CA ASN A 60 33.13 -17.24 -11.39
C ASN A 60 31.63 -16.92 -11.57
N ARG A 61 31.08 -16.03 -10.74
CA ARG A 61 29.65 -15.67 -10.81
C ARG A 61 29.26 -14.90 -12.06
N VAL A 62 30.12 -14.00 -12.56
CA VAL A 62 29.91 -13.35 -13.87
C VAL A 62 29.85 -14.38 -15.00
N SER A 63 30.61 -15.47 -14.88
CA SER A 63 30.58 -16.56 -15.86
C SER A 63 29.25 -17.33 -15.86
N PHE A 64 28.68 -17.57 -14.68
CA PHE A 64 27.33 -18.11 -14.55
C PHE A 64 26.26 -17.15 -15.09
N GLU A 65 26.40 -15.84 -14.87
CA GLU A 65 25.50 -14.85 -15.47
C GLU A 65 25.58 -14.85 -16.98
N ARG A 66 26.78 -14.99 -17.57
CA ARG A 66 26.91 -15.17 -19.01
C ARG A 66 26.12 -16.39 -19.50
N GLN A 67 26.18 -17.51 -18.79
CA GLN A 67 25.42 -18.71 -19.18
C GLN A 67 23.91 -18.44 -19.18
N ARG A 68 23.39 -17.80 -18.11
CA ARG A 68 21.98 -17.40 -18.03
C ARG A 68 21.58 -16.41 -19.14
N LEU A 69 22.47 -15.49 -19.50
CA LEU A 69 22.24 -14.57 -20.60
C LEU A 69 22.19 -15.28 -21.95
N VAL A 70 22.96 -16.36 -22.14
CA VAL A 70 22.87 -17.21 -23.33
C VAL A 70 21.54 -17.98 -23.36
N GLU A 71 21.13 -18.57 -22.25
CA GLU A 71 19.83 -19.27 -22.12
C GLU A 71 18.65 -18.34 -22.40
N ARG A 72 18.77 -17.06 -22.03
CA ARG A 72 17.79 -16.00 -22.29
C ARG A 72 17.90 -15.41 -23.70
N GLY A 73 18.82 -15.88 -24.54
CA GLY A 73 19.02 -15.38 -25.90
C GLY A 73 19.64 -13.98 -25.99
N LEU A 74 20.20 -13.44 -24.91
CA LEU A 74 20.83 -12.11 -24.85
C LEU A 74 22.31 -12.14 -25.27
N LEU A 75 22.98 -13.26 -25.05
CA LEU A 75 24.34 -13.53 -25.52
C LEU A 75 24.34 -14.72 -26.49
N GLN A 76 25.23 -14.68 -27.47
CA GLN A 76 25.44 -15.78 -28.40
C GLN A 76 25.99 -17.01 -27.68
N ALA A 77 25.42 -18.19 -28.00
CA ALA A 77 25.89 -19.48 -27.52
C ALA A 77 27.19 -19.90 -28.23
N ARG A 78 28.31 -19.27 -27.85
CA ARG A 78 29.64 -19.53 -28.42
C ARG A 78 30.54 -20.31 -27.46
N SER A 79 31.44 -21.13 -28.01
CA SER A 79 32.47 -21.91 -27.28
C SER A 79 33.90 -21.38 -27.47
N ASP A 80 34.10 -20.35 -28.30
CA ASP A 80 35.39 -19.76 -28.65
C ASP A 80 35.96 -18.77 -27.61
N GLY A 81 35.31 -18.66 -26.45
CA GLY A 81 35.71 -17.75 -25.38
C GLY A 81 35.34 -16.29 -25.62
N ILE A 82 34.60 -15.99 -26.70
CA ILE A 82 34.08 -14.65 -26.99
C ILE A 82 32.68 -14.53 -26.38
N TRP A 83 32.47 -13.45 -25.65
CA TRP A 83 31.18 -13.04 -25.12
C TRP A 83 30.63 -11.98 -26.07
N ALA A 84 29.61 -12.33 -26.86
CA ALA A 84 28.99 -11.46 -27.85
C ALA A 84 27.48 -11.37 -27.63
N LEU A 85 26.92 -10.17 -27.77
CA LEU A 85 25.47 -9.96 -27.80
C LEU A 85 24.86 -10.65 -29.02
N THR A 86 23.63 -11.13 -28.89
CA THR A 86 22.90 -11.75 -30.01
C THR A 86 22.60 -10.72 -31.10
N ASP A 87 22.72 -11.12 -32.38
CA ASP A 87 22.45 -10.22 -33.51
C ASP A 87 20.99 -9.76 -33.50
N GLY A 88 20.75 -8.45 -33.67
CA GLY A 88 19.42 -7.86 -33.55
C GLY A 88 18.99 -7.55 -32.12
N PHE A 89 19.87 -7.75 -31.12
CA PHE A 89 19.66 -7.21 -29.78
C PHE A 89 19.75 -5.68 -29.83
N ASP A 90 18.58 -5.07 -29.81
CA ASP A 90 18.45 -3.62 -29.76
C ASP A 90 18.85 -3.11 -28.37
N LEU A 91 20.11 -2.67 -28.26
CA LEU A 91 20.61 -1.98 -27.07
C LEU A 91 19.79 -0.72 -26.74
N SER A 92 18.99 -0.17 -27.68
CA SER A 92 18.08 0.95 -27.39
C SER A 92 16.85 0.56 -26.57
N ARG A 93 16.55 -0.75 -26.43
CA ARG A 93 15.54 -1.26 -25.47
C ARG A 93 16.04 -1.27 -24.03
N VAL A 94 17.35 -1.26 -23.83
CA VAL A 94 17.97 -1.11 -22.51
C VAL A 94 18.49 0.31 -22.43
N ASP A 95 17.77 1.19 -21.74
CA ASP A 95 18.22 2.55 -21.49
C ASP A 95 19.43 2.51 -20.53
N LEU A 96 20.62 2.27 -21.09
CA LEU A 96 21.88 2.11 -20.36
C LEU A 96 22.22 3.36 -19.51
N PRO A 97 22.02 4.61 -19.99
CA PRO A 97 22.14 5.78 -19.14
C PRO A 97 21.19 5.76 -17.94
N ARG A 98 19.92 5.37 -18.14
CA ARG A 98 18.95 5.21 -17.05
C ARG A 98 19.36 4.13 -16.06
N LEU A 99 19.85 2.99 -16.54
CA LEU A 99 20.32 1.89 -15.69
C LEU A 99 21.57 2.28 -14.88
N ALA A 100 22.52 2.98 -15.50
CA ALA A 100 23.71 3.50 -14.83
C ALA A 100 23.34 4.55 -13.76
N ALA A 101 22.43 5.49 -14.08
CA ALA A 101 21.94 6.48 -13.13
C ALA A 101 21.20 5.84 -11.96
N ARG A 102 20.37 4.82 -12.24
CA ARG A 102 19.68 4.02 -11.22
C ARG A 102 20.67 3.33 -10.28
N ASN A 103 21.67 2.64 -10.81
CA ASN A 103 22.65 1.91 -10.02
C ASN A 103 23.54 2.86 -9.18
N ALA A 104 23.90 4.02 -9.72
CA ALA A 104 24.61 5.05 -8.96
C ALA A 104 23.78 5.57 -7.78
N GLU A 105 22.47 5.77 -7.97
CA GLU A 105 21.57 6.20 -6.90
C GLU A 105 21.39 5.12 -5.82
N ILE A 106 21.31 3.84 -6.19
CA ILE A 106 21.30 2.73 -5.22
C ILE A 106 22.57 2.78 -4.37
N GLN A 107 23.74 2.82 -5.02
CA GLN A 107 25.03 2.84 -4.33
C GLN A 107 25.14 4.01 -3.34
N ARG A 108 24.72 5.20 -3.77
CA ARG A 108 24.69 6.40 -2.90
C ARG A 108 23.83 6.17 -1.66
N ARG A 109 22.67 5.51 -1.81
CA ARG A 109 21.77 5.21 -0.67
C ARG A 109 22.31 4.12 0.24
N GLU A 110 23.06 3.14 -0.29
CA GLU A 110 23.78 2.18 0.54
C GLU A 110 24.86 2.87 1.39
N GLU A 111 25.60 3.83 0.81
CA GLU A 111 26.56 4.65 1.55
C GLU A 111 25.88 5.50 2.62
N MET A 112 24.70 6.07 2.32
CA MET A 112 23.88 6.76 3.32
C MET A 112 23.44 5.82 4.46
N TRP A 113 23.10 4.56 4.15
CA TRP A 113 22.75 3.58 5.18
C TRP A 113 23.94 3.24 6.07
N VAL A 114 25.12 3.06 5.49
CA VAL A 114 26.36 2.86 6.26
C VAL A 114 26.64 4.05 7.19
N ALA A 115 26.49 5.28 6.69
CA ALA A 115 26.65 6.48 7.49
C ALA A 115 25.58 6.59 8.59
N ALA A 116 24.32 6.23 8.30
CA ALA A 116 23.26 6.20 9.30
C ALA A 116 23.52 5.15 10.40
N LYS A 117 24.06 3.98 10.06
CA LYS A 117 24.49 2.98 11.05
C LYS A 117 25.61 3.50 11.94
N ALA A 118 26.59 4.20 11.36
CA ALA A 118 27.64 4.85 12.15
C ALA A 118 27.10 5.91 13.13
N ALA A 119 25.96 6.54 12.79
CA ALA A 119 25.25 7.50 13.64
C ALA A 119 24.24 6.85 14.62
N GLY A 120 24.08 5.52 14.63
CA GLY A 120 23.23 4.80 15.59
C GLY A 120 21.98 4.10 15.02
N ALA A 121 21.82 4.01 13.71
CA ALA A 121 20.73 3.23 13.08
C ALA A 121 20.90 1.71 13.31
N PRO A 122 19.80 0.91 13.35
CA PRO A 122 18.39 1.30 13.20
C PRO A 122 17.77 1.97 14.45
N GLY A 123 18.56 2.18 15.50
CA GLY A 123 18.16 2.72 16.80
C GLY A 123 18.23 4.24 16.90
N ASP A 124 19.00 4.76 17.86
CA ASP A 124 18.88 6.14 18.33
C ASP A 124 19.73 7.16 17.56
N VAL A 125 19.44 7.40 16.27
CA VAL A 125 20.10 8.48 15.51
C VAL A 125 19.63 9.85 16.01
N LEU A 126 20.52 10.80 16.30
CA LEU A 126 20.11 12.12 16.78
C LEU A 126 19.38 12.90 15.69
N SER A 127 18.25 13.55 16.03
CA SER A 127 17.43 14.27 15.04
C SER A 127 18.19 15.36 14.27
N ARG A 128 19.23 15.96 14.90
CA ARG A 128 20.10 16.97 14.29
C ARG A 128 21.03 16.42 13.20
N GLU A 129 21.35 15.13 13.26
CA GLU A 129 22.28 14.45 12.33
C GLU A 129 21.57 13.99 11.05
N LEU A 130 20.24 13.89 11.07
CA LEU A 130 19.44 13.47 9.90
C LEU A 130 19.63 14.41 8.70
N GLY A 131 19.85 15.70 8.94
CA GLY A 131 20.12 16.69 7.89
C GLY A 131 21.47 16.47 7.22
N SER A 132 22.53 16.30 8.01
CA SER A 132 23.88 16.00 7.49
C SER A 132 23.97 14.66 6.77
N LEU A 133 23.11 13.71 7.10
CA LEU A 133 23.01 12.43 6.42
C LEU A 133 22.17 12.49 5.14
N HIS A 134 21.66 13.66 4.75
CA HIS A 134 20.73 13.81 3.62
C HIS A 134 19.48 12.92 3.75
N LEU A 135 19.04 12.66 4.98
CA LEU A 135 17.83 11.87 5.27
C LEU A 135 16.61 12.75 5.50
N ARG A 136 16.81 14.05 5.75
CA ARG A 136 15.73 14.98 6.04
C ARG A 136 16.13 16.41 5.72
N SER A 137 15.21 17.18 5.17
CA SER A 137 15.28 18.64 5.17
C SER A 137 13.91 19.21 5.57
N GLY A 138 13.85 19.90 6.71
CA GLY A 138 12.61 20.50 7.24
C GLY A 138 11.64 19.51 7.91
N GLY A 139 10.39 19.96 8.09
CA GLY A 139 9.38 19.30 8.94
C GLY A 139 8.33 18.42 8.25
N ARG A 140 8.61 17.86 7.07
CA ARG A 140 7.59 17.21 6.22
C ARG A 140 7.57 15.69 6.30
N GLY A 141 6.47 15.09 5.83
CA GLY A 141 6.23 13.65 5.79
C GLY A 141 7.12 12.90 4.78
N ILE A 142 7.18 13.34 3.52
CA ILE A 142 8.05 12.73 2.50
C ILE A 142 9.21 13.67 2.19
N TYR A 143 10.44 13.16 2.28
CA TYR A 143 11.63 13.90 1.89
C TYR A 143 12.13 13.45 0.51
N VAL A 144 12.35 14.43 -0.37
CA VAL A 144 12.93 14.26 -1.70
C VAL A 144 14.15 15.17 -1.80
N ASP A 145 15.32 14.60 -2.03
CA ASP A 145 16.55 15.36 -2.31
C ASP A 145 16.54 15.77 -3.78
N VAL A 146 15.82 16.86 -4.09
CA VAL A 146 15.58 17.31 -5.48
C VAL A 146 16.89 17.56 -6.25
N PRO A 147 17.92 18.25 -5.70
CA PRO A 147 19.18 18.44 -6.40
C PRO A 147 19.86 17.14 -6.84
N MET A 148 19.74 16.07 -6.04
CA MET A 148 20.40 14.79 -6.32
C MET A 148 19.53 13.81 -7.11
N THR A 149 18.22 13.81 -6.88
CA THR A 149 17.33 12.76 -7.39
C THR A 149 16.52 13.17 -8.62
N LYS A 150 16.45 14.46 -8.93
CA LYS A 150 15.72 14.95 -10.10
C LYS A 150 16.50 14.62 -11.38
N SER A 151 15.83 13.92 -12.29
CA SER A 151 16.42 13.48 -13.56
C SER A 151 15.34 13.42 -14.64
N ALA A 152 15.74 13.12 -15.89
CA ALA A 152 14.79 12.93 -16.99
C ALA A 152 13.77 11.82 -16.71
N ILE A 153 14.19 10.78 -15.97
CA ILE A 153 13.34 9.64 -15.59
C ILE A 153 12.51 9.90 -14.31
N ALA A 154 12.92 10.87 -13.50
CA ALA A 154 12.30 11.24 -12.24
C ALA A 154 12.17 12.78 -12.14
N PRO A 155 11.24 13.40 -12.89
CA PRO A 155 11.12 14.86 -12.97
C PRO A 155 10.71 15.51 -11.64
N ALA A 156 10.01 14.76 -10.78
CA ALA A 156 9.66 15.16 -9.41
C ALA A 156 10.73 14.80 -8.37
N GLY A 157 11.82 14.13 -8.78
CA GLY A 157 12.77 13.47 -7.89
C GLY A 157 12.31 12.07 -7.47
N ILE A 158 13.09 11.44 -6.59
CA ILE A 158 12.84 10.11 -6.04
C ILE A 158 12.74 10.24 -4.53
N ALA A 159 11.68 9.71 -3.92
CA ALA A 159 11.52 9.75 -2.46
C ALA A 159 12.73 9.11 -1.78
N VAL A 160 13.30 9.80 -0.78
CA VAL A 160 14.47 9.36 -0.01
C VAL A 160 14.05 8.84 1.35
N SER A 161 13.18 9.57 2.05
CA SER A 161 12.72 9.15 3.37
C SER A 161 11.26 9.49 3.65
N PHE A 162 10.68 8.75 4.60
CA PHE A 162 9.33 8.90 5.11
C PHE A 162 9.37 9.16 6.61
N LEU A 163 8.68 10.20 7.03
CA LEU A 163 8.55 10.67 8.41
C LEU A 163 7.11 10.52 8.88
N ASP A 164 6.97 10.43 10.20
CA ASP A 164 5.67 10.47 10.88
C ASP A 164 4.70 9.40 10.33
N LEU A 165 5.24 8.19 10.22
CA LEU A 165 4.48 6.97 9.97
C LEU A 165 3.61 6.77 11.23
N GLY A 166 2.46 7.46 11.27
CA GLY A 166 1.57 7.61 12.43
C GLY A 166 1.18 6.29 13.07
N GLU A 167 0.51 6.35 14.23
CA GLU A 167 0.23 5.19 15.09
C GLU A 167 -0.08 3.93 14.28
N VAL A 168 0.92 3.05 14.25
CA VAL A 168 0.82 1.65 13.88
C VAL A 168 -0.53 1.17 14.40
N TYR A 169 -1.45 0.76 13.52
CA TYR A 169 -2.71 0.15 13.96
C TYR A 169 -2.36 -0.87 15.04
N ALA A 170 -2.75 -0.57 16.28
CA ALA A 170 -2.14 -1.12 17.49
C ALA A 170 -2.39 -2.62 17.72
N ASN A 171 -2.86 -3.34 16.69
CA ASN A 171 -3.13 -4.77 16.76
C ASN A 171 -2.25 -5.61 15.83
N GLU A 172 -1.43 -4.99 14.97
CA GLU A 172 -0.41 -5.66 14.18
C GLU A 172 0.86 -4.82 14.18
N ARG A 173 1.66 -4.90 15.26
CA ARG A 173 3.09 -4.56 15.17
C ARG A 173 3.73 -5.58 14.23
N ASN A 174 3.62 -5.36 12.93
CA ASN A 174 4.40 -6.09 11.94
C ASN A 174 5.85 -5.57 12.07
N PRO A 175 6.82 -6.36 12.58
CA PRO A 175 8.21 -5.91 12.70
C PRO A 175 8.86 -5.64 11.33
N HIS A 176 8.19 -6.04 10.23
CA HIS A 176 8.70 -6.03 8.87
C HIS A 176 8.23 -4.84 8.02
N GLY A 177 7.27 -4.00 8.44
CA GLY A 177 6.84 -2.86 7.61
C GLY A 177 5.72 -2.01 8.20
N VAL A 178 5.32 -0.96 7.46
CA VAL A 178 4.28 -0.01 7.83
C VAL A 178 3.50 0.47 6.60
N SER A 179 2.18 0.64 6.76
CA SER A 179 1.34 1.31 5.76
C SER A 179 1.39 2.82 5.98
N TYR A 180 2.02 3.55 5.06
CA TYR A 180 2.09 5.01 5.06
C TYR A 180 0.91 5.63 4.33
N ARG A 181 0.33 6.71 4.88
CA ARG A 181 -0.74 7.47 4.21
C ARG A 181 -0.14 8.56 3.34
N LEU A 182 -0.40 8.51 2.03
CA LEU A 182 0.01 9.55 1.10
C LEU A 182 -0.76 10.86 1.38
N PRO A 183 -0.16 12.03 1.10
CA PRO A 183 -0.82 13.32 1.31
C PRO A 183 -2.11 13.42 0.48
N ARG A 184 -3.22 13.79 1.12
CA ARG A 184 -4.50 14.12 0.45
C ARG A 184 -4.56 15.62 0.23
N THR A 185 -4.70 16.06 -1.00
CA THR A 185 -4.31 17.42 -1.38
C THR A 185 -5.54 18.27 -1.73
N THR A 186 -5.55 19.47 -1.16
CA THR A 186 -6.26 20.68 -1.62
C THR A 186 -5.26 21.78 -2.02
N ARG A 187 -3.96 21.46 -2.06
CA ARG A 187 -2.85 22.34 -2.49
C ARG A 187 -2.21 21.75 -3.74
N GLU A 188 -2.61 22.26 -4.90
CA GLU A 188 -2.19 21.73 -6.20
C GLU A 188 -0.67 21.93 -6.41
N GLY A 189 0.02 20.85 -6.79
CA GLY A 189 1.41 20.85 -7.26
C GLY A 189 2.42 20.10 -6.39
N ARG A 190 2.53 20.41 -5.09
CA ARG A 190 3.63 19.89 -4.24
C ARG A 190 3.39 18.48 -3.73
N ASP A 191 2.18 18.23 -3.24
CA ASP A 191 1.80 16.91 -2.76
C ASP A 191 1.78 15.89 -3.92
N GLN A 192 1.40 16.34 -5.13
CA GLN A 192 1.49 15.54 -6.36
C GLN A 192 2.94 15.16 -6.68
N ALA A 193 3.91 16.05 -6.42
CA ALA A 193 5.33 15.76 -6.58
C ALA A 193 5.83 14.73 -5.55
N GLU A 194 5.37 14.81 -4.29
CA GLU A 194 5.71 13.83 -3.25
C GLU A 194 5.12 12.43 -3.55
N ILE A 195 3.87 12.37 -4.05
CA ILE A 195 3.25 11.13 -4.54
C ILE A 195 4.04 10.59 -5.75
N ALA A 196 4.33 11.44 -6.74
CA ALA A 196 5.09 11.02 -7.93
C ALA A 196 6.50 10.52 -7.57
N ALA A 197 7.18 11.15 -6.62
CA ALA A 197 8.47 10.71 -6.12
C ALA A 197 8.40 9.37 -5.37
N THR A 198 7.29 9.10 -4.66
CA THR A 198 7.02 7.82 -4.00
C THR A 198 6.76 6.71 -5.01
N VAL A 199 5.90 6.96 -6.00
CA VAL A 199 5.65 6.03 -7.11
C VAL A 199 6.94 5.73 -7.85
N ARG A 200 7.78 6.74 -8.10
CA ARG A 200 9.06 6.53 -8.77
C ARG A 200 10.03 5.69 -7.95
N ALA A 201 10.05 5.85 -6.63
CA ALA A 201 10.85 5.01 -5.74
C ALA A 201 10.39 3.54 -5.78
N TYR A 202 9.08 3.30 -5.84
CA TYR A 202 8.49 1.97 -6.04
C TYR A 202 8.89 1.37 -7.39
N GLU A 203 8.60 2.05 -8.50
CA GLU A 203 8.88 1.54 -9.86
C GLU A 203 10.35 1.18 -10.10
N LEU A 204 11.26 1.91 -9.45
CA LEU A 204 12.70 1.68 -9.58
C LEU A 204 13.26 0.72 -8.52
N ALA A 205 12.44 0.23 -7.58
CA ALA A 205 12.86 -0.50 -6.37
C ALA A 205 14.02 0.18 -5.65
N MET A 206 13.87 1.48 -5.39
CA MET A 206 14.90 2.28 -4.73
C MET A 206 14.88 2.02 -3.22
N PRO A 207 16.05 1.84 -2.58
CA PRO A 207 16.14 1.87 -1.12
C PRO A 207 15.60 3.20 -0.61
N VAL A 208 14.78 3.20 0.41
CA VAL A 208 14.25 4.40 1.09
C VAL A 208 14.51 4.29 2.58
N PHE A 209 14.35 5.39 3.32
CA PHE A 209 14.55 5.40 4.76
C PHE A 209 13.24 5.70 5.50
N ALA A 210 12.88 4.84 6.45
CA ALA A 210 11.76 5.09 7.34
C ALA A 210 12.27 5.72 8.64
N ILE A 211 11.77 6.90 8.98
CA ILE A 211 12.14 7.67 10.17
C ILE A 211 11.00 7.56 11.18
N LEU A 212 11.21 6.76 12.21
CA LEU A 212 10.25 6.41 13.25
C LEU A 212 10.57 7.12 14.58
N PRO A 213 9.59 7.29 15.47
CA PRO A 213 9.85 7.69 16.85
C PRO A 213 10.83 6.70 17.53
N ALA A 214 11.86 7.23 18.19
CA ALA A 214 12.77 6.44 19.02
C ALA A 214 12.37 6.52 20.50
N ALA A 215 13.01 5.70 21.33
CA ALA A 215 12.81 5.73 22.78
C ALA A 215 13.24 7.08 23.39
N ARG A 216 14.28 7.72 22.83
CA ARG A 216 14.72 9.05 23.25
C ARG A 216 13.99 10.12 22.43
N PRO A 217 13.38 11.15 23.07
CA PRO A 217 12.66 12.21 22.34
C PRO A 217 13.48 12.97 21.30
N ALA A 218 14.79 13.13 21.56
CA ALA A 218 15.74 13.79 20.67
C ALA A 218 16.28 12.89 19.54
N SER A 219 16.06 11.57 19.63
CA SER A 219 16.51 10.60 18.64
C SER A 219 15.36 10.15 17.72
N ARG A 220 15.71 9.53 16.59
CA ARG A 220 14.79 8.89 15.66
C ARG A 220 15.35 7.53 15.26
N SER A 221 14.46 6.56 15.11
CA SER A 221 14.79 5.25 14.56
C SER A 221 14.78 5.36 13.05
N VAL A 222 15.93 5.15 12.43
CA VAL A 222 16.10 5.21 10.98
C VAL A 222 16.27 3.79 10.48
N ARG A 223 15.33 3.31 9.68
CA ARG A 223 15.42 1.96 9.08
C ARG A 223 15.59 2.06 7.58
N ARG A 224 16.48 1.24 7.00
CA ARG A 224 16.51 1.05 5.55
C ARG A 224 15.29 0.22 5.14
N ALA A 225 14.62 0.65 4.09
CA ALA A 225 13.33 0.12 3.67
C ALA A 225 13.18 0.17 2.15
N VAL A 226 12.06 -0.33 1.66
CA VAL A 226 11.63 -0.22 0.26
C VAL A 226 10.15 0.14 0.24
N VAL A 227 9.72 0.86 -0.80
CA VAL A 227 8.30 0.98 -1.11
C VAL A 227 7.89 -0.30 -1.83
N GLU A 228 7.13 -1.16 -1.16
CA GLU A 228 6.73 -2.48 -1.69
C GLU A 228 5.50 -2.37 -2.59
N SER A 229 4.55 -1.49 -2.25
CA SER A 229 3.38 -1.24 -3.08
C SER A 229 2.82 0.16 -2.85
N VAL A 230 2.10 0.68 -3.85
CA VAL A 230 1.43 1.99 -3.78
C VAL A 230 -0.02 1.83 -4.23
N ASP A 231 -0.95 2.11 -3.33
CA ASP A 231 -2.39 2.16 -3.60
C ASP A 231 -2.82 3.63 -3.73
N LEU A 232 -2.88 4.12 -4.97
CA LEU A 232 -3.30 5.49 -5.27
C LEU A 232 -4.80 5.73 -5.03
N ILE A 233 -5.63 4.67 -5.04
CA ILE A 233 -7.08 4.77 -4.83
C ILE A 233 -7.35 5.03 -3.34
N ARG A 234 -6.70 4.26 -2.46
CA ARG A 234 -6.80 4.45 -1.00
C ARG A 234 -5.90 5.58 -0.49
N GLY A 235 -4.90 5.96 -1.28
CA GLY A 235 -3.91 6.98 -0.92
C GLY A 235 -2.93 6.47 0.14
N SER A 236 -2.39 5.26 -0.05
CA SER A 236 -1.45 4.63 0.88
C SER A 236 -0.31 3.94 0.15
N ALA A 237 0.85 3.84 0.79
CA ALA A 237 2.01 3.09 0.32
C ALA A 237 2.47 2.10 1.41
N LEU A 238 2.77 0.87 1.03
CA LEU A 238 3.37 -0.11 1.93
C LEU A 238 4.88 0.07 1.93
N ILE A 239 5.45 0.33 3.10
CA ILE A 239 6.88 0.50 3.30
C ILE A 239 7.38 -0.69 4.11
N THR A 240 8.25 -1.48 3.51
CA THR A 240 8.79 -2.71 4.11
C THR A 240 10.21 -2.48 4.55
N PHE A 241 10.49 -2.77 5.82
CA PHE A 241 11.80 -2.57 6.43
C PHE A 241 12.73 -3.71 6.03
N LEU A 242 13.89 -3.34 5.50
CA LEU A 242 14.95 -4.25 5.08
C LEU A 242 16.11 -4.28 6.08
N ASP A 243 16.44 -3.14 6.68
CA ASP A 243 17.67 -2.95 7.47
C ASP A 243 18.92 -3.45 6.70
N ASP A 244 19.45 -4.63 7.01
CA ASP A 244 20.62 -5.22 6.32
C ASP A 244 20.25 -6.29 5.26
N ASP A 245 18.96 -6.61 5.10
CA ASP A 245 18.47 -7.57 4.10
C ASP A 245 18.67 -7.05 2.66
N PRO A 246 18.96 -7.93 1.68
CA PRO A 246 19.17 -7.49 0.30
C PRO A 246 17.94 -6.78 -0.27
N LEU A 247 18.16 -5.85 -1.21
CA LEU A 247 17.05 -5.21 -1.93
C LEU A 247 16.24 -6.28 -2.68
N PRO A 248 14.90 -6.21 -2.62
CA PRO A 248 14.08 -7.08 -3.44
C PRO A 248 14.31 -6.79 -4.93
N PRO A 249 14.03 -7.75 -5.83
CA PRO A 249 14.02 -7.49 -7.25
C PRO A 249 13.07 -6.31 -7.58
N GLU A 250 13.33 -5.61 -8.69
CA GLU A 250 12.40 -4.60 -9.20
C GLU A 250 10.98 -5.18 -9.26
N PRO A 251 9.95 -4.45 -8.78
CA PRO A 251 8.60 -4.94 -8.88
C PRO A 251 8.30 -5.22 -10.35
N LYS A 252 7.85 -6.44 -10.63
CA LYS A 252 7.42 -6.86 -11.96
C LYS A 252 6.17 -6.02 -12.31
N THR A 253 6.34 -4.93 -13.05
CA THR A 253 5.28 -3.94 -13.33
C THR A 253 4.23 -4.37 -14.35
N ASN A 254 4.33 -5.59 -14.91
CA ASN A 254 3.39 -6.07 -15.92
C ASN A 254 2.53 -7.23 -15.40
N GLU A 255 1.22 -7.13 -15.62
CA GLU A 255 0.24 -8.22 -15.55
C GLU A 255 0.59 -9.40 -16.48
N ASP A 256 1.53 -9.20 -17.43
CA ASP A 256 2.02 -10.19 -18.40
C ASP A 256 3.05 -11.20 -17.83
N ASN A 257 3.38 -11.14 -16.54
CA ASN A 257 4.25 -12.15 -15.95
C ASN A 257 3.43 -13.40 -15.61
N GLU A 258 3.99 -14.57 -15.95
CA GLU A 258 3.46 -15.85 -15.48
C GLU A 258 3.35 -15.82 -13.95
N PHE A 259 2.15 -16.11 -13.44
CA PHE A 259 1.89 -16.18 -12.01
C PHE A 259 2.76 -17.28 -11.40
N GLU A 260 3.88 -16.88 -10.80
CA GLU A 260 4.73 -17.79 -10.04
C GLU A 260 4.07 -18.03 -8.68
N LEU A 261 3.55 -19.24 -8.50
CA LEU A 261 3.18 -19.74 -7.18
C LEU A 261 4.44 -19.74 -6.30
N VAL A 262 4.47 -18.84 -5.31
CA VAL A 262 5.44 -18.94 -4.22
C VAL A 262 5.08 -20.21 -3.45
N VAL A 263 5.90 -21.25 -3.60
CA VAL A 263 5.84 -22.42 -2.74
C VAL A 263 6.45 -22.01 -1.43
N ASP A 264 5.68 -21.28 -0.61
CA ASP A 264 5.99 -21.19 0.81
C ASP A 264 6.04 -22.62 1.34
N ASP A 265 7.10 -22.98 2.04
CA ASP A 265 7.15 -24.24 2.77
C ASP A 265 6.19 -24.12 3.97
N VAL A 266 4.89 -24.33 3.69
CA VAL A 266 3.74 -24.10 4.58
C VAL A 266 3.86 -24.91 5.87
N GLU A 267 4.76 -25.90 5.93
CA GLU A 267 4.93 -26.79 7.08
C GLU A 267 5.26 -26.06 8.38
N THR A 268 5.85 -24.86 8.36
CA THR A 268 6.24 -24.16 9.61
C THR A 268 5.17 -23.24 10.19
N ARG A 269 4.11 -22.89 9.45
CA ARG A 269 3.08 -21.93 9.93
C ARG A 269 1.80 -22.57 10.47
N TRP A 270 1.64 -23.89 10.32
CA TRP A 270 0.75 -24.68 11.17
C TRP A 270 1.36 -24.86 12.56
N GLN A 271 1.70 -23.74 13.20
CA GLN A 271 1.79 -23.71 14.65
C GLN A 271 0.50 -24.33 15.16
N ARG A 272 0.65 -25.45 15.87
CA ARG A 272 -0.33 -26.04 16.76
C ARG A 272 -0.92 -24.91 17.62
N ARG A 273 -1.98 -24.24 17.14
CA ARG A 273 -3.08 -23.88 18.02
C ARG A 273 -3.53 -25.22 18.55
N LYS A 274 -2.99 -25.58 19.72
CA LYS A 274 -3.33 -26.75 20.50
C LYS A 274 -4.85 -26.85 20.41
N ALA A 275 -5.37 -27.73 19.55
CA ALA A 275 -6.80 -27.88 19.36
C ALA A 275 -7.31 -28.22 20.75
N ARG A 276 -7.99 -27.27 21.40
CA ARG A 276 -8.44 -27.47 22.77
C ARG A 276 -9.46 -28.60 22.62
N PRO A 277 -9.27 -29.78 23.23
CA PRO A 277 -10.11 -30.95 22.97
C PRO A 277 -11.61 -30.64 23.15
N ASN A 278 -11.92 -29.70 24.04
CA ASN A 278 -13.27 -29.24 24.33
C ASN A 278 -13.90 -28.42 23.19
N GLN A 279 -13.13 -27.69 22.38
CA GLN A 279 -13.66 -26.96 21.22
C GLN A 279 -14.04 -27.92 20.09
N ALA A 280 -13.24 -28.96 19.85
CA ALA A 280 -13.56 -30.00 18.88
C ALA A 280 -14.81 -30.79 19.29
N ARG A 281 -14.93 -31.13 20.59
CA ARG A 281 -16.12 -31.80 21.14
C ARG A 281 -17.38 -30.92 21.05
N PHE A 282 -17.28 -29.63 21.36
CA PHE A 282 -18.37 -28.68 21.22
C PHE A 282 -18.83 -28.56 19.77
N ALA A 283 -17.89 -28.36 18.84
CA ALA A 283 -18.20 -28.26 17.42
C ALA A 283 -18.89 -29.52 16.90
N PHE A 284 -18.35 -30.69 17.23
CA PHE A 284 -18.98 -31.97 16.90
C PHE A 284 -20.41 -32.07 17.45
N ALA A 285 -20.63 -31.72 18.72
CA ALA A 285 -21.96 -31.79 19.34
C ALA A 285 -22.98 -30.81 18.71
N VAL A 286 -22.55 -29.62 18.30
CA VAL A 286 -23.40 -28.63 17.61
C VAL A 286 -23.77 -29.12 16.21
N LEU A 287 -22.81 -29.65 15.45
CA LEU A 287 -23.07 -30.18 14.11
C LEU A 287 -23.93 -31.45 14.15
N GLN A 288 -23.76 -32.32 15.15
CA GLN A 288 -24.66 -33.45 15.38
C GLN A 288 -26.09 -33.01 15.72
N ARG A 289 -26.24 -31.89 16.43
CA ARG A 289 -27.54 -31.37 16.85
C ARG A 289 -28.32 -30.70 15.71
N TYR A 290 -27.64 -29.92 14.88
CA TYR A 290 -28.30 -29.04 13.89
C TYR A 290 -27.98 -29.40 12.43
N GLY A 291 -26.99 -30.24 12.18
CA GLY A 291 -26.45 -30.54 10.86
C GLY A 291 -25.30 -29.61 10.45
N ALA A 292 -24.57 -30.00 9.41
CA ALA A 292 -23.45 -29.26 8.85
C ALA A 292 -23.88 -28.21 7.81
N ARG A 293 -24.84 -27.36 8.19
CA ARG A 293 -25.35 -26.28 7.34
C ARG A 293 -25.41 -24.98 8.13
N CYS A 294 -25.00 -23.89 7.51
CA CYS A 294 -25.11 -22.57 8.13
C CYS A 294 -26.56 -22.25 8.47
N ALA A 295 -26.82 -21.79 9.69
CA ALA A 295 -28.15 -21.47 10.17
C ALA A 295 -28.80 -20.26 9.46
N VAL A 296 -28.01 -19.39 8.82
CA VAL A 296 -28.51 -18.14 8.21
C VAL A 296 -28.36 -18.07 6.68
N CYS A 297 -27.63 -18.99 6.05
CA CYS A 297 -27.45 -19.05 4.60
C CYS A 297 -27.48 -20.48 4.06
N ASP A 298 -27.32 -20.65 2.75
CA ASP A 298 -27.44 -21.95 2.07
C ASP A 298 -26.16 -22.78 2.03
N LEU A 299 -25.06 -22.29 2.64
CA LEU A 299 -23.80 -23.03 2.67
C LEU A 299 -23.90 -24.26 3.59
N ASP A 300 -23.57 -25.43 3.05
CA ASP A 300 -23.60 -26.73 3.73
C ASP A 300 -22.32 -27.57 3.55
N ALA A 301 -21.24 -26.94 3.11
CA ALA A 301 -19.93 -27.58 3.06
C ALA A 301 -19.31 -27.67 4.46
N GLU A 302 -19.30 -28.87 5.06
CA GLU A 302 -18.83 -29.13 6.43
C GLU A 302 -17.49 -28.45 6.80
N PRO A 303 -16.42 -28.43 5.95
CA PRO A 303 -15.14 -27.82 6.32
C PRO A 303 -15.17 -26.32 6.61
N VAL A 304 -16.21 -25.61 6.16
CA VAL A 304 -16.37 -24.16 6.35
C VAL A 304 -17.48 -23.81 7.34
N ILE A 305 -18.11 -24.83 7.95
CA ILE A 305 -19.10 -24.65 9.01
C ILE A 305 -18.40 -24.72 10.37
N GLU A 306 -18.63 -23.68 11.16
CA GLU A 306 -18.07 -23.50 12.49
C GLU A 306 -19.21 -23.51 13.51
N ALA A 307 -18.92 -24.00 14.72
CA ALA A 307 -19.85 -23.90 15.84
C ALA A 307 -19.63 -22.57 16.56
N ALA A 308 -20.53 -21.63 16.31
CA ALA A 308 -20.53 -20.32 16.94
C ALA A 308 -21.20 -20.39 18.31
N HIS A 309 -20.52 -19.93 19.36
CA HIS A 309 -21.13 -19.82 20.69
C HIS A 309 -22.14 -18.66 20.72
N ILE A 310 -23.36 -18.93 21.17
CA ILE A 310 -24.38 -17.89 21.40
C ILE A 310 -23.93 -16.99 22.57
N ARG A 311 -23.55 -17.61 23.70
CA ARG A 311 -22.83 -16.98 24.80
C ARG A 311 -21.37 -17.39 24.75
N ALA A 312 -20.49 -16.41 24.51
CA ALA A 312 -19.06 -16.64 24.38
C ALA A 312 -18.42 -17.20 25.66
N LYS A 313 -17.37 -18.00 25.50
CA LYS A 313 -16.62 -18.63 26.61
C LYS A 313 -15.99 -17.61 27.57
N ALA A 314 -15.53 -16.46 27.05
CA ALA A 314 -15.01 -15.35 27.86
C ALA A 314 -16.05 -14.79 28.85
N LEU A 315 -17.33 -15.05 28.60
CA LEU A 315 -18.47 -14.66 29.43
C LEU A 315 -19.06 -15.85 30.18
N GLN A 316 -18.27 -16.89 30.44
CA GLN A 316 -18.71 -18.12 31.09
C GLN A 316 -19.80 -18.90 30.32
N GLY A 317 -19.81 -18.81 28.99
CA GLY A 317 -20.67 -19.65 28.15
C GLY A 317 -20.30 -21.13 28.25
N SER A 318 -21.31 -22.00 28.31
CA SER A 318 -21.13 -23.45 28.36
C SER A 318 -20.75 -24.02 26.98
N ASP A 319 -20.01 -25.12 26.96
CA ASP A 319 -19.74 -25.91 25.76
C ASP A 319 -20.90 -26.91 25.48
N ASP A 320 -22.14 -26.57 25.88
CA ASP A 320 -23.36 -27.33 25.59
C ASP A 320 -23.83 -27.01 24.16
N ALA A 321 -24.24 -28.02 23.38
CA ALA A 321 -24.67 -27.83 22.00
C ALA A 321 -25.87 -26.86 21.85
N ARG A 322 -26.69 -26.68 22.90
CA ARG A 322 -27.77 -25.68 22.93
C ARG A 322 -27.27 -24.24 22.99
N ASN A 323 -26.02 -24.02 23.42
CA ASN A 323 -25.33 -22.73 23.39
C ASN A 323 -24.52 -22.52 22.10
N GLY A 324 -24.73 -23.37 21.08
CA GLY A 324 -24.05 -23.27 19.79
C GLY A 324 -25.02 -23.16 18.62
N LEU A 325 -24.57 -22.54 17.54
CA LEU A 325 -25.22 -22.53 16.23
C LEU A 325 -24.21 -22.90 15.13
N PRO A 326 -24.60 -23.70 14.12
CA PRO A 326 -23.75 -23.91 12.97
C PRO A 326 -23.78 -22.67 12.08
N LEU A 327 -22.65 -21.98 11.92
CA LEU A 327 -22.51 -20.82 11.04
C LEU A 327 -21.33 -21.02 10.11
N CYS A 328 -21.40 -20.54 8.87
CA CYS A 328 -20.19 -20.52 8.04
C CYS A 328 -19.16 -19.53 8.60
N SER A 329 -17.89 -19.69 8.22
CA SER A 329 -16.79 -18.82 8.68
C SER A 329 -17.03 -17.31 8.50
N ASN A 330 -17.86 -16.90 7.54
CA ASN A 330 -18.24 -15.49 7.35
C ASN A 330 -19.31 -15.07 8.36
N HIS A 331 -20.43 -15.78 8.41
CA HIS A 331 -21.53 -15.46 9.32
C HIS A 331 -21.14 -15.59 10.79
N HIS A 332 -20.22 -16.49 11.14
CA HIS A 332 -19.65 -16.58 12.48
C HIS A 332 -18.90 -15.29 12.86
N ARG A 333 -17.99 -14.81 11.99
CA ARG A 333 -17.28 -13.54 12.22
C ARG A 333 -18.22 -12.34 12.31
N MET A 334 -19.24 -12.30 11.46
CA MET A 334 -20.25 -11.23 11.47
C MET A 334 -21.09 -11.26 12.75
N TYR A 335 -21.45 -12.46 13.22
CA TYR A 335 -22.16 -12.65 14.48
C TYR A 335 -21.32 -12.19 15.68
N ASP A 336 -20.05 -12.59 15.75
CA ASP A 336 -19.12 -12.18 16.80
C ASP A 336 -18.87 -10.67 16.80
N ALA A 337 -18.87 -10.04 15.63
CA ALA A 337 -18.77 -8.59 15.47
C ALA A 337 -20.08 -7.84 15.80
N GLY A 338 -21.17 -8.55 16.14
CA GLY A 338 -22.46 -7.98 16.50
C GLY A 338 -23.22 -7.38 15.33
N TRP A 339 -22.98 -7.84 14.10
CA TRP A 339 -23.62 -7.27 12.91
C TRP A 339 -25.09 -7.66 12.78
N PHE A 340 -25.44 -8.81 13.33
CA PHE A 340 -26.80 -9.28 13.52
C PHE A 340 -26.90 -10.05 14.84
N ALA A 341 -28.12 -10.22 15.32
CA ALA A 341 -28.45 -11.03 16.48
C ALA A 341 -29.75 -11.80 16.21
N PHE A 342 -30.10 -12.70 17.13
CA PHE A 342 -31.33 -13.47 17.07
C PHE A 342 -32.25 -13.04 18.21
N GLU A 343 -33.48 -12.66 17.87
CA GLU A 343 -34.49 -12.30 18.86
C GLU A 343 -34.87 -13.55 19.69
N PRO A 344 -34.80 -13.52 21.04
CA PRO A 344 -34.88 -14.74 21.86
C PRO A 344 -36.19 -15.50 21.77
N LEU A 345 -37.31 -14.81 21.53
CA LEU A 345 -38.65 -15.41 21.52
C LEU A 345 -39.07 -15.88 20.13
N THR A 346 -38.80 -15.05 19.12
CA THR A 346 -39.22 -15.33 17.73
C THR A 346 -38.15 -16.07 16.95
N THR A 347 -36.90 -16.07 17.45
CA THR A 347 -35.67 -16.52 16.77
C THR A 347 -35.37 -15.81 15.46
N LYS A 348 -36.03 -14.67 15.20
CA LYS A 348 -35.80 -13.86 14.01
C LYS A 348 -34.43 -13.22 14.05
N VAL A 349 -33.81 -13.14 12.88
CA VAL A 349 -32.56 -12.40 12.68
C VAL A 349 -32.89 -10.91 12.68
N VAL A 350 -32.17 -10.16 13.51
CA VAL A 350 -32.26 -8.70 13.59
C VAL A 350 -30.89 -8.11 13.31
N PHE A 351 -30.87 -7.07 12.49
CA PHE A 351 -29.64 -6.44 12.01
C PHE A 351 -29.32 -5.17 12.81
N GLY A 352 -28.03 -4.82 12.88
CA GLY A 352 -27.63 -3.50 13.39
C GLY A 352 -28.12 -2.38 12.48
N ALA A 353 -28.28 -1.17 13.02
CA ALA A 353 -28.98 -0.03 12.40
C ALA A 353 -28.55 0.36 10.96
N THR A 354 -27.36 -0.06 10.50
CA THR A 354 -26.80 0.28 9.18
C THR A 354 -26.70 -0.90 8.22
N ARG A 355 -27.29 -2.06 8.54
CA ARG A 355 -27.11 -3.31 7.79
C ARG A 355 -28.44 -3.98 7.45
N ASP A 356 -28.45 -4.71 6.35
CA ASP A 356 -29.59 -5.52 5.91
C ASP A 356 -29.20 -6.96 5.54
N SER A 357 -30.21 -7.78 5.26
CA SER A 357 -30.04 -9.19 4.90
C SER A 357 -29.28 -9.40 3.60
N GLY A 358 -29.42 -8.50 2.62
CA GLY A 358 -28.73 -8.58 1.33
C GLY A 358 -27.23 -8.33 1.48
N GLN A 359 -26.85 -7.31 2.25
CA GLN A 359 -25.45 -6.97 2.54
C GLN A 359 -24.74 -8.08 3.30
N LEU A 360 -25.45 -8.73 4.23
CA LEU A 360 -24.89 -9.81 5.05
C LEU A 360 -25.09 -11.20 4.45
N GLN A 361 -25.71 -11.31 3.27
CA GLN A 361 -26.06 -12.60 2.63
C GLN A 361 -26.78 -13.55 3.61
N VAL A 362 -27.68 -12.98 4.42
CA VAL A 362 -28.56 -13.74 5.30
C VAL A 362 -29.81 -14.10 4.49
N VAL A 363 -29.90 -15.37 4.12
CA VAL A 363 -31.01 -15.90 3.32
C VAL A 363 -32.17 -16.32 4.21
N ARG A 364 -31.89 -16.83 5.41
CA ARG A 364 -32.92 -17.30 6.36
C ARG A 364 -33.14 -16.25 7.44
N SER A 365 -34.38 -15.79 7.54
CA SER A 365 -34.79 -14.72 8.46
C SER A 365 -34.99 -15.16 9.91
N ASP A 366 -34.93 -16.46 10.20
CA ASP A 366 -35.14 -17.03 11.54
C ASP A 366 -34.52 -18.43 11.68
N LEU A 367 -34.52 -18.96 12.90
CA LEU A 367 -33.98 -20.27 13.24
C LEU A 367 -35.05 -21.38 13.33
N THR A 368 -36.28 -21.11 12.89
CA THR A 368 -37.39 -22.08 13.02
C THR A 368 -37.18 -23.34 12.18
N HIS A 369 -36.39 -23.22 11.10
CA HIS A 369 -36.03 -24.31 10.21
C HIS A 369 -34.98 -25.29 10.79
N LEU A 370 -34.34 -24.96 11.91
CA LEU A 370 -33.39 -25.86 12.56
C LEU A 370 -34.12 -27.08 13.14
N PRO A 371 -33.53 -28.30 13.09
CA PRO A 371 -34.19 -29.52 13.56
C PRO A 371 -34.48 -29.50 15.07
N LEU A 372 -33.69 -28.72 15.81
CA LEU A 372 -33.87 -28.46 17.23
C LEU A 372 -33.66 -26.96 17.47
N GLN A 373 -34.22 -26.44 18.56
CA GLN A 373 -34.06 -25.02 18.92
C GLN A 373 -32.85 -24.81 19.85
N PRO A 374 -32.15 -23.68 19.73
CA PRO A 374 -31.10 -23.27 20.66
C PRO A 374 -31.67 -22.83 22.02
N SER A 375 -30.79 -22.67 23.01
CA SER A 375 -31.20 -22.22 24.35
C SER A 375 -31.75 -20.79 24.32
N THR A 376 -33.01 -20.62 24.75
CA THR A 376 -33.64 -19.31 24.95
C THR A 376 -32.89 -18.45 25.97
N GLU A 377 -32.29 -19.06 26.99
CA GLU A 377 -31.49 -18.35 27.98
C GLU A 377 -30.21 -17.77 27.34
N ALA A 378 -29.51 -18.58 26.54
CA ALA A 378 -28.30 -18.14 25.83
C ALA A 378 -28.62 -17.04 24.81
N LEU A 379 -29.71 -17.20 24.05
CA LEU A 379 -30.21 -16.19 23.12
C LEU A 379 -30.60 -14.91 23.87
N GLY A 380 -31.30 -15.01 25.00
CA GLY A 380 -31.67 -13.88 25.84
C GLY A 380 -30.45 -13.09 26.34
N ASP A 381 -29.41 -13.78 26.76
CA ASP A 381 -28.15 -13.17 27.22
C ASP A 381 -27.38 -12.51 26.07
N ALA A 382 -27.36 -13.14 24.89
CA ALA A 382 -26.77 -12.54 23.68
C ALA A 382 -27.54 -11.31 23.23
N TRP A 383 -28.87 -11.38 23.22
CA TRP A 383 -29.75 -10.29 22.83
C TRP A 383 -29.62 -9.06 23.73
N ARG A 384 -29.58 -9.24 25.05
CA ARG A 384 -29.38 -8.13 26.00
C ARG A 384 -28.07 -7.39 25.73
N ARG A 385 -26.98 -8.13 25.50
CA ARG A 385 -25.66 -7.56 25.20
C ARG A 385 -25.64 -6.82 23.87
N TRP A 386 -26.19 -7.45 22.84
CA TRP A 386 -26.28 -6.86 21.52
C TRP A 386 -27.15 -5.60 21.51
N SER A 387 -28.28 -5.62 22.23
CA SER A 387 -29.15 -4.46 22.41
C SER A 387 -28.40 -3.33 23.13
N ALA A 388 -27.70 -3.61 24.23
CA ALA A 388 -26.92 -2.60 24.95
C ALA A 388 -25.82 -1.96 24.07
N MET A 389 -25.17 -2.75 23.21
CA MET A 389 -24.18 -2.25 22.24
C MET A 389 -24.83 -1.42 21.12
N SER A 390 -26.01 -1.82 20.66
CA SER A 390 -26.74 -1.12 19.59
C SER A 390 -27.34 0.20 20.07
N TYR A 391 -27.92 0.25 21.28
CA TYR A 391 -28.42 1.49 21.91
C TYR A 391 -27.29 2.44 22.34
N GLY A 392 -26.14 1.91 22.77
CA GLY A 392 -24.95 2.72 23.08
C GLY A 392 -24.32 3.39 21.85
N ASN A 393 -24.52 2.82 20.66
CA ASN A 393 -24.10 3.44 19.40
C ASN A 393 -25.10 4.51 18.92
N ILE A 394 -26.40 4.34 19.18
CA ILE A 394 -27.44 5.34 18.88
C ILE A 394 -27.23 6.60 19.75
N LEU A 395 -26.95 6.44 21.05
CA LEU A 395 -26.66 7.56 21.97
C LEU A 395 -25.28 8.23 21.73
N ARG A 396 -24.42 7.64 20.89
CA ARG A 396 -23.16 8.26 20.45
C ARG A 396 -23.25 8.92 19.08
N SER A 397 -24.28 8.61 18.30
CA SER A 397 -24.54 9.24 16.99
C SER A 397 -25.47 10.45 17.06
N GLU A 398 -26.11 10.71 18.20
CA GLU A 398 -26.78 11.97 18.45
C GLU A 398 -25.79 12.93 19.13
N ASP A 399 -25.21 13.83 18.34
CA ASP A 399 -24.61 15.05 18.89
C ASP A 399 -25.64 15.73 19.81
N PRO A 400 -25.27 16.18 21.02
CA PRO A 400 -26.17 16.97 21.82
C PRO A 400 -26.53 18.22 21.03
N SER A 401 -27.82 18.39 20.72
CA SER A 401 -28.33 19.63 20.14
C SER A 401 -27.78 20.82 20.91
N PRO A 402 -27.30 21.89 20.22
CA PRO A 402 -26.77 23.05 20.90
C PRO A 402 -27.84 23.60 21.87
N PRO A 403 -27.43 24.09 23.06
CA PRO A 403 -28.40 24.58 24.03
C PRO A 403 -29.23 25.71 23.40
N ALA A 404 -30.53 25.68 23.66
CA ALA A 404 -31.46 26.71 23.18
C ALA A 404 -30.94 28.11 23.53
N PRO A 405 -31.10 29.10 22.63
CA PRO A 405 -30.69 30.47 22.91
C PRO A 405 -31.43 30.99 24.15
N PRO A 406 -30.79 31.82 24.99
CA PRO A 406 -31.41 32.30 26.22
C PRO A 406 -32.64 33.14 25.89
N ILE A 407 -33.72 32.88 26.62
CA ILE A 407 -34.97 33.64 26.58
C ILE A 407 -34.63 35.11 26.91
N PRO A 408 -35.05 36.10 26.10
CA PRO A 408 -34.83 37.50 26.41
C PRO A 408 -35.57 37.88 27.69
N GLN A 409 -34.83 38.43 28.65
CA GLN A 409 -35.39 39.01 29.88
C GLN A 409 -36.33 40.18 29.52
N PRO A 410 -37.50 40.32 30.18
CA PRO A 410 -38.39 41.45 29.93
C PRO A 410 -37.72 42.75 30.41
N CYS A 411 -37.72 43.77 29.55
CA CYS A 411 -37.34 45.14 29.90
C CYS A 411 -38.21 45.66 31.06
N PRO A 412 -37.63 46.42 32.01
CA PRO A 412 -38.42 47.11 33.02
C PRO A 412 -39.18 48.30 32.38
N PRO A 413 -40.38 48.65 32.87
CA PRO A 413 -41.19 49.70 32.26
C PRO A 413 -40.57 51.08 32.42
N ALA A 414 -40.62 51.85 31.34
CA ALA A 414 -40.18 53.22 31.22
C ALA A 414 -40.97 54.14 32.16
N ARG A 415 -40.26 55.02 32.89
CA ARG A 415 -40.85 56.21 33.49
C ARG A 415 -41.09 57.24 32.39
N LEU A 416 -42.34 57.67 32.30
CA LEU A 416 -42.80 58.83 31.55
C LEU A 416 -42.10 60.08 32.10
N ASP A 417 -41.61 60.95 31.21
CA ASP A 417 -41.84 62.40 31.29
C ASP A 417 -41.41 63.10 29.98
N PRO A 418 -42.01 64.27 29.67
CA PRO A 418 -42.36 64.64 28.29
C PRO A 418 -41.42 65.66 27.63
N CYS A 419 -41.55 65.70 26.30
CA CYS A 419 -40.88 66.57 25.34
C CYS A 419 -41.08 68.08 25.62
N PRO A 420 -40.16 68.92 25.13
CA PRO A 420 -40.59 70.09 24.37
C PRO A 420 -39.85 70.25 23.03
N THR A 421 -40.60 70.69 22.02
CA THR A 421 -40.21 71.01 20.64
C THR A 421 -39.71 72.49 20.50
N PRO A 422 -39.44 73.07 19.31
CA PRO A 422 -38.10 73.35 18.77
C PRO A 422 -37.87 74.85 18.38
N PRO A 423 -36.76 75.21 17.69
CA PRO A 423 -36.84 76.22 16.62
C PRO A 423 -35.96 75.91 15.36
N PRO A 424 -36.05 76.68 14.25
CA PRO A 424 -36.15 76.13 12.89
C PRO A 424 -34.95 76.32 11.93
N SER A 425 -34.99 75.51 10.86
CA SER A 425 -34.59 75.70 9.45
C SER A 425 -33.32 76.48 9.08
N ARG A 426 -32.47 75.83 8.27
CA ARG A 426 -31.84 76.43 7.07
C ARG A 426 -31.51 75.35 6.03
N SER A 427 -31.60 75.78 4.79
CA SER A 427 -31.90 75.05 3.55
C SER A 427 -30.69 74.80 2.65
N ALA A 428 -30.93 74.00 1.59
CA ALA A 428 -30.15 73.77 0.36
C ALA A 428 -29.06 72.67 0.49
N THR A 429 -28.84 71.73 -0.44
CA THR A 429 -29.20 71.62 -1.87
C THR A 429 -28.97 70.15 -2.32
N SER A 430 -29.80 69.62 -3.22
CA SER A 430 -29.56 68.43 -4.06
C SER A 430 -28.78 68.87 -5.35
N PRO A 431 -28.27 68.00 -6.28
CA PRO A 431 -28.80 66.66 -6.62
C PRO A 431 -27.84 65.57 -7.16
N SER A 432 -28.45 64.40 -7.39
CA SER A 432 -28.38 63.53 -8.58
C SER A 432 -27.63 62.20 -8.50
N ALA A 433 -28.32 61.21 -9.07
CA ALA A 433 -28.16 59.77 -8.99
C ALA A 433 -27.52 59.17 -10.24
N THR A 434 -26.99 57.94 -10.11
CA THR A 434 -26.62 57.05 -11.22
C THR A 434 -27.11 55.62 -10.92
N PRO A 435 -27.77 54.90 -11.86
CA PRO A 435 -28.27 53.54 -11.65
C PRO A 435 -27.36 52.43 -12.26
N PRO A 436 -27.68 51.12 -12.05
CA PRO A 436 -26.77 50.00 -12.35
C PRO A 436 -27.01 49.33 -13.72
N ALA A 437 -26.02 48.58 -14.20
CA ALA A 437 -26.00 47.89 -15.50
C ALA A 437 -26.61 46.47 -15.47
N THR A 438 -27.25 46.09 -16.58
CA THR A 438 -27.86 44.78 -16.91
C THR A 438 -27.15 44.18 -18.16
N PRO A 439 -27.26 42.86 -18.45
CA PRO A 439 -26.38 42.13 -19.39
C PRO A 439 -27.00 41.93 -20.79
N PRO A 440 -26.28 41.34 -21.77
CA PRO A 440 -26.88 40.96 -23.06
C PRO A 440 -27.04 39.44 -23.26
N SER A 441 -28.10 39.08 -23.99
CA SER A 441 -28.36 37.77 -24.64
C SER A 441 -28.40 37.96 -26.20
N PRO A 442 -28.87 37.01 -27.03
CA PRO A 442 -28.04 36.21 -27.95
C PRO A 442 -28.36 36.39 -29.45
N THR A 443 -27.53 35.86 -30.35
CA THR A 443 -27.90 35.66 -31.78
C THR A 443 -27.25 34.41 -32.39
N SER A 444 -28.12 33.54 -32.95
CA SER A 444 -27.88 32.51 -34.00
C SER A 444 -28.15 33.15 -35.40
N PRO A 445 -27.90 32.55 -36.60
CA PRO A 445 -28.18 31.15 -36.97
C PRO A 445 -27.38 30.42 -38.10
N SER A 446 -27.62 29.10 -38.17
CA SER A 446 -27.72 28.16 -39.31
C SER A 446 -26.54 27.88 -40.28
N ARG A 447 -26.13 26.60 -40.39
CA ARG A 447 -26.43 25.68 -41.52
C ARG A 447 -25.64 24.36 -41.43
N SER A 448 -26.34 23.23 -41.56
CA SER A 448 -25.87 21.89 -41.98
C SER A 448 -26.21 21.71 -43.49
N PRO A 449 -25.77 20.68 -44.28
CA PRO A 449 -25.62 19.26 -43.90
C PRO A 449 -24.56 18.38 -44.62
N ALA A 450 -24.47 17.11 -44.14
CA ALA A 450 -24.13 15.85 -44.83
C ALA A 450 -22.67 15.62 -45.31
N ALA A 451 -22.15 14.41 -45.55
CA ALA A 451 -22.31 13.02 -45.06
C ALA A 451 -21.29 12.13 -45.85
N ARG A 452 -20.50 11.29 -45.15
CA ARG A 452 -19.85 10.02 -45.61
C ARG A 452 -18.84 10.06 -46.80
N PRO A 453 -18.13 8.95 -47.16
CA PRO A 453 -17.40 7.92 -46.39
C PRO A 453 -15.97 7.63 -46.96
N SER A 454 -15.23 6.70 -46.34
CA SER A 454 -13.97 6.05 -46.80
C SER A 454 -14.07 5.38 -48.19
N PRO A 455 -12.96 5.01 -48.89
CA PRO A 455 -12.26 3.72 -48.64
C PRO A 455 -10.75 3.59 -49.03
N SER A 456 -10.11 2.54 -48.46
CA SER A 456 -9.15 1.54 -49.00
C SER A 456 -8.33 1.77 -50.28
N SER A 457 -7.03 1.40 -50.24
CA SER A 457 -6.23 0.55 -51.20
C SER A 457 -4.72 0.68 -50.85
N ALA A 458 -3.93 -0.32 -50.44
CA ALA A 458 -3.51 -1.61 -51.00
C ALA A 458 -2.55 -1.55 -52.22
N ARG A 459 -1.35 -2.15 -52.03
CA ARG A 459 -0.31 -2.62 -53.01
C ARG A 459 0.47 -1.52 -53.78
N THR A 460 1.77 -1.62 -54.10
CA THR A 460 2.57 -2.77 -54.58
C THR A 460 4.08 -2.42 -54.52
N ALA A 461 4.95 -3.42 -54.34
CA ALA A 461 6.40 -3.37 -54.65
C ALA A 461 6.67 -3.19 -56.16
N PRO A 462 7.93 -2.92 -56.58
CA PRO A 462 8.73 -4.03 -57.13
C PRO A 462 10.25 -3.98 -56.84
N ALA A 463 10.89 -5.05 -57.30
CA ALA A 463 12.23 -5.52 -57.02
C ALA A 463 13.39 -4.89 -57.83
N SER A 464 14.59 -5.09 -57.28
CA SER A 464 15.88 -5.38 -57.95
C SER A 464 16.41 -4.47 -59.06
N ARG A 465 17.62 -3.93 -58.85
CA ARG A 465 18.72 -4.09 -59.82
C ARG A 465 20.10 -3.90 -59.19
N ARG A 466 20.99 -4.79 -59.61
CA ARG A 466 22.45 -4.83 -59.43
C ARG A 466 23.12 -3.49 -59.79
N ARG A 467 24.13 -3.09 -59.01
CA ARG A 467 25.52 -2.99 -59.47
C ARG A 467 26.46 -2.94 -58.27
#